data_AF-A0AAW5WV77-F1
#
_entry.id   AF-A0AAW5WV77-F1
#
_cell.length_a   1.000
_cell.length_b   1.000
_cell.length_c   1.000
_cell.angle_alpha   90.00
_cell.angle_beta   90.00
_cell.angle_gamma   90.00
#
_symmetry.space_group_name_H-M   'P 1'
#
loop_
_entity.id
_entity.type
_entity.pdbx_description
1 polymer ?
#
loop_
_entity_poly.entity_id
_entity_poly.type
_entity_poly.pdbx_seq_one_letter_code
_entity_poly.pdbx_strand_id
1 'polypeptide(L)'
;MNHFGKKVHYKDWDFDSIKERDFFIQFIESSGKKFKVHPSYKVVDKFPVGGYNQRGITYAPDFVVYSHDGAVEHVYDVKTGINQRAVDTSAKLRFKLFSLRTGLPVEVVVPRQHDFKMKLFGFTNPRIQEAHARHDIHGNVRRRKNGEPYYDYYNVYKNINYDVHDLIGF
;
A
#
# COMPACT_ATOMS: atom_id res chain seq x y z
N MET A 1 17.69 0.25 19.46
CA MET A 1 16.53 -0.37 20.12
C MET A 1 15.57 -0.81 19.04
N ASN A 2 15.41 -2.12 18.86
CA ASN A 2 14.55 -2.68 17.82
C ASN A 2 13.09 -2.58 18.25
N HIS A 3 12.39 -1.56 17.77
CA HIS A 3 10.94 -1.39 17.92
C HIS A 3 10.19 -2.32 16.94
N PHE A 4 10.49 -3.62 16.94
CA PHE A 4 9.62 -4.56 16.23
C PHE A 4 8.34 -4.70 17.04
N GLY A 5 7.22 -4.26 16.46
CA GLY A 5 5.91 -4.45 17.05
C GLY A 5 5.69 -5.93 17.40
N LYS A 6 4.93 -6.19 18.46
CA LYS A 6 4.54 -7.55 18.82
C LYS A 6 3.74 -8.14 17.66
N LYS A 7 4.21 -9.26 17.11
CA LYS A 7 3.47 -10.02 16.09
C LYS A 7 2.06 -10.32 16.59
N VAL A 8 1.09 -10.21 15.70
CA VAL A 8 -0.31 -10.48 16.01
C VAL A 8 -0.71 -11.75 15.29
N HIS A 9 -0.94 -12.81 16.05
CA HIS A 9 -1.34 -14.10 15.52
C HIS A 9 -2.86 -14.16 15.29
N TYR A 10 -3.29 -14.69 14.14
CA TYR A 10 -4.70 -14.99 13.85
C TYR A 10 -4.80 -16.14 12.84
N LYS A 11 -5.47 -17.22 13.24
CA LYS A 11 -5.53 -18.49 12.50
C LYS A 11 -4.13 -18.98 12.15
N ASP A 12 -3.82 -19.15 10.88
CA ASP A 12 -2.53 -19.68 10.41
C ASP A 12 -1.51 -18.56 10.07
N TRP A 13 -1.82 -17.31 10.39
CA TRP A 13 -1.05 -16.14 9.95
C TRP A 13 -0.50 -15.32 11.12
N ASP A 14 0.72 -14.81 10.94
CA ASP A 14 1.36 -13.84 11.81
C ASP A 14 1.46 -12.49 11.11
N PHE A 15 0.85 -11.46 11.71
CA PHE A 15 0.84 -10.09 11.20
C PHE A 15 1.86 -9.20 11.93
N ASP A 16 2.40 -8.19 11.25
CA ASP A 16 3.33 -7.23 11.85
C ASP A 16 2.62 -6.21 12.73
N SER A 17 1.30 -6.06 12.56
CA SER A 17 0.50 -5.11 13.31
C SER A 17 -0.96 -5.52 13.49
N ILE A 18 -1.61 -4.94 14.52
CA ILE A 18 -3.07 -5.06 14.71
C ILE A 18 -3.81 -4.55 13.47
N LYS A 19 -3.32 -3.49 12.83
CA LYS A 19 -3.97 -2.91 11.64
C LYS A 19 -3.91 -3.84 10.43
N GLU A 20 -2.82 -4.56 10.22
CA GLU A 20 -2.75 -5.58 9.17
C GLU A 20 -3.75 -6.70 9.42
N ARG A 21 -3.78 -7.23 10.65
CA ARG A 21 -4.76 -8.25 11.04
C ARG A 21 -6.19 -7.74 10.82
N ASP A 22 -6.49 -6.53 11.27
CA ASP A 22 -7.84 -5.98 11.16
C ASP A 22 -8.22 -5.75 9.68
N PHE A 23 -7.30 -5.25 8.86
CA PHE A 23 -7.51 -5.13 7.42
C PHE A 23 -7.73 -6.50 6.76
N PHE A 24 -6.93 -7.50 7.15
CA PHE A 24 -7.07 -8.88 6.69
C PHE A 24 -8.47 -9.42 6.98
N ILE A 25 -8.90 -9.38 8.25
CA ILE A 25 -10.20 -9.91 8.68
C ILE A 25 -11.34 -9.15 7.99
N GLN A 26 -11.27 -7.83 7.97
CA GLN A 26 -12.39 -7.00 7.51
C GLN A 26 -12.55 -6.96 6.00
N PHE A 27 -11.47 -6.99 5.23
CA PHE A 27 -11.51 -6.71 3.79
C PHE A 27 -10.92 -7.82 2.91
N ILE A 28 -9.95 -8.59 3.40
CA ILE A 28 -9.29 -9.63 2.59
C ILE A 28 -10.00 -10.97 2.77
N GLU A 29 -10.04 -11.49 3.99
CA GLU A 29 -10.65 -12.79 4.30
C GLU A 29 -12.16 -12.77 4.04
N SER A 30 -12.85 -11.71 4.45
CA SER A 30 -14.29 -11.53 4.26
C SER A 30 -14.72 -11.41 2.79
N SER A 31 -13.78 -11.08 1.88
CA SER A 31 -14.08 -10.93 0.45
C SER A 31 -14.37 -12.26 -0.25
N GLY A 32 -13.90 -13.38 0.31
CA GLY A 32 -13.92 -14.69 -0.34
C GLY A 32 -12.97 -14.83 -1.54
N LYS A 33 -12.17 -13.82 -1.87
CA LYS A 33 -11.17 -13.89 -2.96
C LYS A 33 -9.97 -14.74 -2.54
N LYS A 34 -9.25 -15.29 -3.52
CA LYS A 34 -7.97 -15.99 -3.25
C LYS A 34 -6.92 -14.95 -2.83
N PHE A 35 -6.09 -15.28 -1.84
CA PHE A 35 -5.06 -14.36 -1.35
C PHE A 35 -3.77 -15.09 -0.93
N LYS A 36 -2.70 -14.30 -0.76
CA LYS A 36 -1.51 -14.68 -0.01
C LYS A 36 -1.17 -13.59 1.01
N VAL A 37 -0.73 -14.00 2.18
CA VAL A 37 -0.24 -13.12 3.26
C VAL A 37 1.29 -13.14 3.22
N HIS A 38 1.91 -11.94 3.22
CA HIS A 38 3.37 -11.74 3.15
C HIS A 38 4.12 -12.54 2.06
N PRO A 39 3.62 -12.65 0.80
CA PRO A 39 4.34 -13.35 -0.26
C PRO A 39 5.66 -12.64 -0.61
N SER A 40 6.72 -13.40 -0.82
CA SER A 40 8.06 -12.88 -1.12
C SER A 40 8.31 -12.72 -2.62
N TYR A 41 8.64 -11.51 -3.07
CA TYR A 41 8.99 -11.19 -4.45
C TYR A 41 10.42 -10.69 -4.59
N LYS A 42 11.20 -11.27 -5.51
CA LYS A 42 12.48 -10.70 -5.92
C LYS A 42 12.22 -9.53 -6.88
N VAL A 43 12.45 -8.31 -6.40
CA VAL A 43 12.27 -7.07 -7.19
C VAL A 43 13.55 -6.62 -7.88
N VAL A 44 14.70 -7.02 -7.35
CA VAL A 44 16.01 -6.88 -8.01
C VAL A 44 16.74 -8.21 -7.86
N ASP A 45 17.16 -8.80 -8.98
CA ASP A 45 17.96 -10.03 -8.96
C ASP A 45 19.37 -9.76 -8.41
N LYS A 46 20.08 -10.80 -7.99
CA LYS A 46 21.51 -10.68 -7.68
C LYS A 46 22.25 -10.33 -8.96
N PHE A 47 23.09 -9.29 -8.96
CA PHE A 47 23.80 -8.83 -10.16
C PHE A 47 25.31 -8.62 -9.90
N PRO A 48 26.15 -8.83 -10.93
CA PRO A 48 27.58 -8.59 -10.83
C PRO A 48 27.89 -7.09 -10.81
N VAL A 49 28.89 -6.70 -10.01
CA VAL A 49 29.50 -5.36 -10.00
C VAL A 49 31.01 -5.55 -9.87
N GLY A 50 31.73 -5.32 -10.98
CA GLY A 50 33.15 -5.67 -11.09
C GLY A 50 33.37 -7.19 -10.93
N GLY A 51 34.35 -7.58 -10.12
CA GLY A 51 34.66 -8.99 -9.83
C GLY A 51 33.77 -9.66 -8.78
N TYR A 52 32.76 -8.96 -8.24
CA TYR A 52 31.90 -9.43 -7.16
C TYR A 52 30.42 -9.37 -7.55
N ASN A 53 29.55 -9.89 -6.67
CA ASN A 53 28.11 -9.81 -6.84
C ASN A 53 27.46 -8.99 -5.73
N GLN A 54 26.56 -8.07 -6.10
CA GLN A 54 25.66 -7.41 -5.15
C GLN A 54 24.42 -8.27 -4.90
N ARG A 55 23.96 -8.28 -3.64
CA ARG A 55 22.74 -9.00 -3.26
C ARG A 55 21.53 -8.36 -3.93
N GLY A 56 20.59 -9.21 -4.37
CA GLY A 56 19.29 -8.75 -4.84
C GLY A 56 18.44 -8.15 -3.72
N ILE A 57 17.31 -7.59 -4.11
CA ILE A 57 16.33 -7.00 -3.19
C ILE A 57 15.04 -7.81 -3.29
N THR A 58 14.54 -8.21 -2.13
CA THR A 58 13.23 -8.84 -1.98
C THR A 58 12.26 -7.83 -1.37
N TYR A 59 11.01 -7.86 -1.84
CA TYR A 59 9.89 -7.14 -1.25
C TYR A 59 8.78 -8.13 -0.93
N ALA A 60 8.18 -7.99 0.26
CA ALA A 60 7.01 -8.73 0.67
C ALA A 60 5.90 -7.70 0.97
N PRO A 61 4.87 -7.56 0.10
CA PRO A 61 3.67 -6.81 0.46
C PRO A 61 2.93 -7.54 1.58
N ASP A 62 2.01 -6.83 2.26
CA ASP A 62 1.22 -7.45 3.33
C ASP A 62 0.24 -8.47 2.76
N PHE A 63 -0.41 -8.13 1.64
CA PHE A 63 -1.37 -9.01 0.97
C PHE A 63 -1.24 -8.93 -0.54
N VAL A 64 -1.47 -10.08 -1.19
CA VAL A 64 -1.75 -10.15 -2.62
C VAL A 64 -3.07 -10.87 -2.81
N VAL A 65 -3.99 -10.23 -3.52
CA VAL A 65 -5.32 -10.77 -3.84
C VAL A 65 -5.37 -11.11 -5.31
N TYR A 66 -5.97 -12.24 -5.62
CA TYR A 66 -6.07 -12.77 -6.97
C TYR A 66 -7.52 -12.77 -7.44
N SER A 67 -7.69 -12.45 -8.71
CA SER A 67 -8.94 -12.61 -9.43
C SER A 67 -9.28 -14.10 -9.60
N HIS A 68 -10.48 -14.38 -10.12
CA HIS A 68 -10.97 -15.76 -10.28
C HIS A 68 -10.10 -16.60 -11.23
N ASP A 69 -9.58 -15.98 -12.29
CA ASP A 69 -8.66 -16.58 -13.27
C ASP A 69 -7.21 -16.72 -12.75
N GLY A 70 -6.92 -16.22 -11.56
CA GLY A 70 -5.61 -16.34 -10.91
C GLY A 70 -4.61 -15.24 -11.25
N ALA A 71 -5.02 -14.20 -11.99
CA ALA A 71 -4.23 -12.99 -12.14
C ALA A 71 -4.16 -12.22 -10.81
N VAL A 72 -3.12 -11.40 -10.64
CA VAL A 72 -3.01 -10.53 -9.45
C VAL A 72 -3.92 -9.34 -9.66
N GLU A 73 -4.91 -9.19 -8.79
CA GLU A 73 -5.90 -8.10 -8.83
C GLU A 73 -5.46 -6.95 -7.91
N HIS A 74 -4.94 -7.28 -6.72
CA HIS A 74 -4.48 -6.28 -5.76
C HIS A 74 -3.18 -6.66 -5.09
N VAL A 75 -2.38 -5.63 -4.78
CA VAL A 75 -1.15 -5.74 -3.98
C VAL A 75 -1.20 -4.69 -2.88
N TYR A 76 -1.47 -5.12 -1.65
CA TYR A 76 -1.71 -4.23 -0.52
C TYR A 76 -0.51 -4.12 0.42
N ASP A 77 -0.26 -2.89 0.87
CA ASP A 77 0.68 -2.56 1.93
C ASP A 77 -0.01 -1.67 2.97
N VAL A 78 -0.22 -2.20 4.17
CA VAL A 78 -1.01 -1.58 5.24
C VAL A 78 -0.13 -0.59 6.01
N LYS A 79 -0.70 0.58 6.30
CA LYS A 79 -0.04 1.64 7.06
C LYS A 79 -0.98 2.24 8.10
N THR A 80 -0.38 2.88 9.10
CA THR A 80 -1.12 3.59 10.15
C THR A 80 -1.67 4.93 9.67
N GLY A 81 -1.07 5.53 8.65
CA GLY A 81 -1.48 6.80 8.05
C GLY A 81 -1.03 6.95 6.59
N ILE A 82 -1.72 7.81 5.84
CA ILE A 82 -1.59 7.95 4.38
C ILE A 82 -0.69 9.13 3.97
N ASN A 83 -0.25 9.92 4.93
CA ASN A 83 0.60 11.08 4.70
C ASN A 83 1.95 10.63 4.13
N GLN A 84 2.52 11.38 3.18
CA GLN A 84 3.82 11.03 2.60
C GLN A 84 4.93 10.81 3.64
N ARG A 85 4.87 11.48 4.80
CA ARG A 85 5.83 11.30 5.90
C ARG A 85 5.61 10.03 6.72
N ALA A 86 4.42 9.45 6.66
CA ALA A 86 4.07 8.20 7.34
C ALA A 86 4.52 6.95 6.56
N VAL A 87 4.87 7.11 5.28
CA VAL A 87 5.41 6.04 4.44
C VAL A 87 6.90 6.30 4.21
N ASP A 88 7.72 5.39 4.73
CA ASP A 88 9.19 5.47 4.66
C ASP A 88 9.69 5.54 3.21
N THR A 89 10.73 6.34 2.97
CA THR A 89 11.35 6.49 1.64
C THR A 89 11.84 5.15 1.07
N SER A 90 12.39 4.27 1.91
CA SER A 90 12.81 2.93 1.52
C SER A 90 11.64 2.04 1.10
N ALA A 91 10.47 2.18 1.74
CA ALA A 91 9.25 1.46 1.35
C ALA A 91 8.78 1.93 -0.03
N LYS A 92 8.74 3.25 -0.27
CA LYS A 92 8.38 3.80 -1.58
C LYS A 92 9.32 3.34 -2.70
N LEU A 93 10.62 3.23 -2.41
CA LEU A 93 11.58 2.68 -3.37
C LEU A 93 11.25 1.23 -3.71
N ARG A 94 10.92 0.39 -2.70
CA ARG A 94 10.49 -0.99 -2.94
C ARG A 94 9.20 -1.07 -3.74
N PHE A 95 8.21 -0.21 -3.46
CA PHE A 95 6.98 -0.14 -4.27
C PHE A 95 7.29 0.19 -5.73
N LYS A 96 8.14 1.19 -5.97
CA LYS A 96 8.59 1.55 -7.32
C LYS A 96 9.30 0.40 -8.03
N LEU A 97 10.21 -0.30 -7.35
CA LEU A 97 10.92 -1.45 -7.92
C LEU A 97 9.97 -2.62 -8.20
N PHE A 98 9.01 -2.87 -7.31
CA PHE A 98 7.96 -3.85 -7.53
C PHE A 98 7.15 -3.51 -8.79
N SER A 99 6.63 -2.29 -8.88
CA SER A 99 5.85 -1.86 -10.05
C SER A 99 6.66 -1.88 -11.34
N LEU A 100 7.95 -1.54 -11.30
CA LEU A 100 8.83 -1.67 -12.45
C LEU A 100 9.00 -3.12 -12.90
N ARG A 101 9.05 -4.07 -11.96
CA ARG A 101 9.27 -5.49 -12.24
C ARG A 101 8.00 -6.21 -12.71
N THR A 102 6.84 -5.86 -12.14
CA THR A 102 5.58 -6.59 -12.34
C THR A 102 4.58 -5.86 -13.22
N GLY A 103 4.75 -4.55 -13.44
CA GLY A 103 3.74 -3.70 -14.06
C GLY A 103 2.57 -3.34 -13.13
N LEU A 104 2.56 -3.80 -11.88
CA LEU A 104 1.44 -3.63 -10.94
C LEU A 104 1.78 -2.56 -9.87
N PRO A 105 0.87 -1.62 -9.58
CA PRO A 105 1.06 -0.69 -8.47
C PRO A 105 0.97 -1.41 -7.12
N VAL A 106 1.59 -0.82 -6.09
CA VAL A 106 1.33 -1.20 -4.69
C VAL A 106 0.33 -0.23 -4.10
N GLU A 107 -0.75 -0.77 -3.56
CA GLU A 107 -1.87 -0.06 -2.96
C GLU A 107 -1.62 0.13 -1.47
N VAL A 108 -1.22 1.34 -1.08
CA VAL A 108 -0.99 1.66 0.32
C VAL A 108 -2.31 1.96 1.00
N VAL A 109 -2.71 1.09 1.93
CA VAL A 109 -4.02 1.17 2.58
C VAL A 109 -3.93 1.57 4.04
N VAL A 110 -4.89 2.37 4.48
CA VAL A 110 -5.04 2.77 5.88
C VAL A 110 -6.43 2.35 6.35
N PRO A 111 -6.55 1.24 7.10
CA PRO A 111 -7.83 0.77 7.59
C PRO A 111 -8.43 1.74 8.60
N ARG A 112 -9.76 1.88 8.50
CA ARG A 112 -10.67 2.52 9.46
C ARG A 112 -11.79 1.53 9.79
N GLN A 113 -12.71 1.93 10.65
CA GLN A 113 -13.74 1.02 11.19
C GLN A 113 -14.67 0.40 10.12
N HIS A 114 -14.94 1.13 9.02
CA HIS A 114 -15.95 0.75 8.02
C HIS A 114 -15.49 0.89 6.57
N ASP A 115 -14.27 1.38 6.37
CA ASP A 115 -13.70 1.66 5.07
C ASP A 115 -12.17 1.72 5.22
N PHE A 116 -11.48 1.95 4.12
CA PHE A 116 -10.06 2.27 4.14
C PHE A 116 -9.75 3.35 3.13
N LYS A 117 -8.69 4.10 3.42
CA LYS A 117 -8.09 4.99 2.42
C LYS A 117 -7.07 4.18 1.62
N MET A 118 -7.08 4.32 0.30
CA MET A 118 -6.10 3.72 -0.59
C MET A 118 -5.28 4.81 -1.27
N LYS A 119 -3.95 4.65 -1.27
CA LYS A 119 -3.06 5.54 -2.01
C LYS A 119 -2.01 4.84 -2.85
N LEU A 120 -1.88 5.33 -4.07
CA LEU A 120 -0.78 5.00 -4.97
C LEU A 120 0.32 6.07 -4.84
N PHE A 121 1.57 5.62 -4.69
CA PHE A 121 2.73 6.51 -4.59
C PHE A 121 3.59 6.41 -5.85
N GLY A 122 4.38 7.45 -6.12
CA GLY A 122 5.39 7.44 -7.19
C GLY A 122 4.90 7.88 -8.57
N PHE A 123 3.62 8.22 -8.71
CA PHE A 123 3.05 8.80 -9.93
C PHE A 123 3.40 10.30 -10.04
N THR A 124 3.64 10.76 -11.27
CA THR A 124 3.96 12.17 -11.58
C THR A 124 2.73 13.08 -11.46
N ASN A 125 1.54 12.56 -11.79
CA ASN A 125 0.27 13.25 -11.63
C ASN A 125 -0.50 12.68 -10.44
N PRO A 126 -0.64 13.39 -9.30
CA PRO A 126 -1.39 12.88 -8.14
C PRO A 126 -2.91 12.87 -8.35
N ARG A 127 -3.42 13.50 -9.43
CA ARG A 127 -4.86 13.61 -9.72
C ARG A 127 -5.47 12.34 -10.33
N ILE A 128 -4.69 11.27 -10.45
CA ILE A 128 -5.23 9.91 -10.65
C ILE A 128 -6.08 9.45 -9.45
N GLN A 129 -6.06 10.21 -8.36
CA GLN A 129 -6.81 9.94 -7.14
C GLN A 129 -7.61 11.16 -6.71
N GLU A 130 -8.65 10.93 -5.91
CA GLU A 130 -9.53 12.00 -5.42
C GLU A 130 -8.82 12.98 -4.50
N ALA A 131 -9.17 14.27 -4.63
CA ALA A 131 -8.58 15.33 -3.83
C ALA A 131 -9.39 15.54 -2.53
N HIS A 132 -8.73 15.37 -1.38
CA HIS A 132 -9.31 15.63 -0.07
C HIS A 132 -8.63 16.81 0.60
N ALA A 133 -9.41 17.83 0.99
CA ALA A 133 -8.88 18.97 1.71
C ALA A 133 -8.26 18.54 3.03
N ARG A 134 -7.05 19.03 3.31
CA ARG A 134 -6.34 18.73 4.55
C ARG A 134 -6.87 19.63 5.65
N HIS A 135 -7.21 19.02 6.78
CA HIS A 135 -7.67 19.75 7.97
C HIS A 135 -6.55 19.83 9.02
N ASP A 136 -6.58 20.87 9.84
CA ASP A 136 -5.74 20.98 11.03
C ASP A 136 -6.37 20.22 12.22
N ILE A 137 -5.73 20.31 13.39
CA ILE A 137 -6.19 19.64 14.61
C ILE A 137 -7.53 20.17 15.13
N HIS A 138 -7.93 21.37 14.71
CA HIS A 138 -9.19 22.02 15.09
C HIS A 138 -10.28 21.83 14.03
N GLY A 139 -10.01 21.05 12.97
CA GLY A 139 -10.95 20.80 11.89
C GLY A 139 -11.04 21.92 10.85
N ASN A 140 -10.14 22.92 10.88
CA ASN A 140 -10.11 23.96 9.85
C ASN A 140 -9.34 23.47 8.62
N VAL A 141 -9.80 23.83 7.42
CA VAL A 141 -9.08 23.55 6.17
C VAL A 141 -7.74 24.29 6.19
N ARG A 142 -6.65 23.54 6.08
CA ARG A 142 -5.30 24.09 5.94
C ARG A 142 -5.18 24.76 4.59
N ARG A 143 -4.69 26.00 4.59
CA ARG A 143 -4.50 26.81 3.39
C ARG A 143 -3.04 27.15 3.16
N ARG A 144 -2.66 27.29 1.90
CA ARG A 144 -1.39 27.86 1.43
C ARG A 144 -1.38 29.37 1.68
N LYS A 145 -0.22 30.01 1.50
CA LYS A 145 -0.07 31.48 1.64
C LYS A 145 -1.00 32.26 0.69
N ASN A 146 -1.33 31.70 -0.48
CA ASN A 146 -2.26 32.27 -1.46
C ASN A 146 -3.75 31.97 -1.16
N GLY A 147 -4.07 31.37 -0.02
CA GLY A 147 -5.46 31.06 0.38
C GLY A 147 -6.01 29.74 -0.15
N GLU A 148 -5.33 29.06 -1.08
CA GLU A 148 -5.78 27.78 -1.64
C GLU A 148 -5.67 26.64 -0.61
N PRO A 149 -6.62 25.69 -0.56
CA PRO A 149 -6.52 24.53 0.31
C PRO A 149 -5.29 23.65 0.00
N TYR A 150 -4.71 23.06 1.03
CA TYR A 150 -3.85 21.90 0.86
C TYR A 150 -4.72 20.67 0.60
N TYR A 151 -4.37 19.87 -0.42
CA TYR A 151 -5.06 18.62 -0.72
C TYR A 151 -4.15 17.41 -0.49
N ASP A 152 -4.73 16.36 0.07
CA ASP A 152 -4.20 15.00 0.07
C ASP A 152 -4.96 14.18 -0.98
N TYR A 153 -4.22 13.51 -1.84
CA TYR A 153 -4.80 12.67 -2.90
C TYR A 153 -4.84 11.21 -2.45
N TYR A 154 -6.04 10.63 -2.36
CA TYR A 154 -6.30 9.22 -2.05
C TYR A 154 -7.73 8.85 -2.44
N ASN A 155 -8.05 7.56 -2.57
CA ASN A 155 -9.44 7.09 -2.74
C ASN A 155 -9.92 6.43 -1.45
N VAL A 156 -11.23 6.30 -1.28
CA VAL A 156 -11.85 5.65 -0.12
C VAL A 156 -12.72 4.49 -0.60
N TYR A 157 -12.46 3.30 -0.08
CA TYR A 157 -13.19 2.09 -0.44
C TYR A 157 -13.77 1.40 0.79
N LYS A 158 -14.95 0.80 0.62
CA LYS A 158 -15.63 0.00 1.66
C LYS A 158 -15.37 -1.49 1.53
N ASN A 159 -14.80 -1.92 0.41
CA ASN A 159 -14.45 -3.31 0.08
C ASN A 159 -13.35 -3.31 -0.99
N ILE A 160 -12.87 -4.49 -1.35
CA ILE A 160 -11.83 -4.69 -2.38
C ILE A 160 -12.41 -5.03 -3.76
N ASN A 161 -13.64 -4.61 -4.04
CA ASN A 161 -14.31 -4.81 -5.34
C ASN A 161 -14.21 -3.53 -6.17
N TYR A 162 -12.99 -3.08 -6.40
CA TYR A 162 -12.68 -1.99 -7.33
C TYR A 162 -11.51 -2.44 -8.21
N ASP A 163 -11.39 -1.84 -9.39
CA ASP A 163 -10.27 -2.11 -10.27
C ASP A 163 -9.22 -1.00 -10.14
N VAL A 164 -7.98 -1.38 -9.82
CA VAL A 164 -6.87 -0.41 -9.77
C VAL A 164 -6.49 0.06 -11.17
N HIS A 165 -6.73 -0.75 -12.21
CA HIS A 165 -6.47 -0.41 -13.60
C HIS A 165 -7.32 0.76 -14.08
N ASP A 166 -8.58 0.88 -13.61
CA ASP A 166 -9.45 2.03 -13.88
C ASP A 166 -8.86 3.36 -13.40
N LEU A 167 -8.07 3.35 -12.32
CA LEU A 167 -7.46 4.55 -11.74
C LEU A 167 -6.22 5.01 -12.50
N ILE A 168 -5.48 4.07 -13.11
CA ILE A 168 -4.19 4.34 -13.76
C ILE A 168 -4.25 4.27 -15.29
N GLY A 169 -5.41 3.90 -15.85
CA GLY A 169 -5.74 4.08 -17.27
C GLY A 169 -4.98 3.12 -18.20
N PHE A 170 -5.06 1.82 -17.92
CA PHE A 170 -4.57 0.79 -18.86
C PHE A 170 -5.38 0.71 -20.15
#